data_AF-A0A945S6K3-F1
#
_entry.id   AF-A0A945S6K3-F1
#
_cell.length_a   1.000
_cell.length_b   1.000
_cell.length_c   1.000
_cell.angle_alpha   90.00
_cell.angle_beta   90.00
_cell.angle_gamma   90.00
#
_symmetry.space_group_name_H-M   'P 1'
#
loop_
_entity.id
_entity.type
_entity.pdbx_description
1 polymer ?
#
loop_
_entity_poly.entity_id
_entity_poly.type
_entity_poly.pdbx_seq_one_letter_code
_entity_poly.pdbx_strand_id
1 'polypeptide(L)'
;MLKKRMFEVMGLLLVAPCHVFAWGMGHNSQTDQVWRGLPESFRVHFTERQRQDFVKHYSHYTDFYTPRHPKPRTEPAAACCAEAVKRLKFNPHKTYYVFPLFVAALREERYEDALMWAGCISHSVGDMGALNHPDILWFSHVCLGASGVMGPGGRSVPAVFAPDTAYGKSYFDPKLQPVYAQAMAGYQGEIISRDPEEVLEHIIVRDYLRKVEMNEDPGVYRIFLLMETYNQDRSPATYRKIAEAQAAYTRRANREILDTIVTGIAFAEMTENVTFDVSQAAIHAGKQIRLARENGPKAEEMIAFTGVWRENAPKGAVGVIISDRPSLVFSGGCPFGSKHQWLSSIVLKGLKREGISYQCLSYERLEELDVQQNPVVLTVAPKCTAGLRPSFMASLVQYINSGGRLIWLGGDVPGKIAELLPSGRLPDISTGDRFRFPFPVTDPDRHVEAEFVSLADGRRFPVPDLRLKSFSWNTFGECRCLLFDEVDGSPGTTPLMRLETPRSSRVVGAHCKTGKGDLVYLPWFTICPYMLSDERVMASLVGLELDFVGKGILLPWCSTTSGIGGPEGGG
;
A
#
# COMPACT_ATOMS: atom_id res chain seq x y z
N MET A 1 30.66 -49.35 -20.31
CA MET A 1 29.85 -49.03 -19.12
C MET A 1 29.89 -47.55 -18.68
N LEU A 2 30.88 -46.73 -19.08
CA LEU A 2 30.92 -45.30 -18.68
C LEU A 2 29.90 -44.38 -19.38
N LYS A 3 29.42 -44.71 -20.59
CA LYS A 3 28.48 -43.85 -21.33
C LYS A 3 27.02 -43.94 -20.86
N LYS A 4 26.67 -44.94 -20.05
CA LYS A 4 25.29 -45.14 -19.55
C LYS A 4 25.02 -44.36 -18.24
N ARG A 5 26.06 -44.08 -17.44
CA ARG A 5 25.94 -43.28 -16.21
C ARG A 5 25.92 -41.76 -16.43
N MET A 6 26.39 -41.27 -17.59
CA MET A 6 26.29 -39.83 -17.92
C MET A 6 24.85 -39.41 -18.26
N PHE A 7 24.03 -40.32 -18.79
CA PHE A 7 22.62 -40.04 -19.07
C PHE A 7 21.73 -40.11 -17.82
N GLU A 8 22.09 -40.91 -16.81
CA GLU A 8 21.36 -40.96 -15.53
C GLU A 8 21.72 -39.79 -14.59
N VAL A 9 22.92 -39.20 -14.72
CA VAL A 9 23.31 -37.98 -13.96
C VAL A 9 22.82 -36.68 -14.63
N MET A 10 22.56 -36.68 -15.95
CA MET A 10 21.89 -35.55 -16.63
C MET A 10 20.36 -35.54 -16.44
N GLY A 11 19.76 -36.65 -16.00
CA GLY A 11 18.31 -36.76 -15.74
C GLY A 11 17.83 -36.13 -14.43
N LEU A 12 18.75 -35.65 -13.58
CA LEU A 12 18.45 -35.10 -12.25
C LEU A 12 18.59 -33.56 -12.16
N LEU A 13 18.78 -32.86 -13.28
CA LEU A 13 19.02 -31.41 -13.33
C LEU A 13 17.95 -30.61 -14.09
N LEU A 14 16.74 -31.16 -14.30
CA LEU A 14 15.60 -30.44 -14.88
C LEU A 14 14.54 -30.07 -13.84
N VAL A 15 14.97 -29.57 -12.68
CA VAL A 15 14.06 -28.90 -11.73
C VAL A 15 14.11 -27.40 -12.05
N ALA A 16 13.06 -26.90 -12.69
CA ALA A 16 12.93 -25.48 -12.98
C ALA A 16 12.99 -24.65 -11.68
N PRO A 17 13.74 -23.52 -11.64
CA PRO A 17 13.81 -22.63 -10.49
C PRO A 17 12.45 -22.11 -10.05
N CYS A 18 12.18 -22.18 -8.75
CA CYS A 18 11.23 -21.29 -8.09
C CYS A 18 11.95 -20.03 -7.57
N HIS A 19 11.67 -18.88 -8.17
CA HIS A 19 12.00 -17.51 -7.75
C HIS A 19 10.96 -17.00 -6.73
N VAL A 20 11.35 -16.53 -5.56
CA VAL A 20 10.38 -16.16 -4.51
C VAL A 20 10.51 -14.70 -4.15
N PHE A 21 9.78 -13.85 -4.88
CA PHE A 21 9.31 -12.52 -4.45
C PHE A 21 8.24 -12.06 -5.46
N ALA A 22 6.99 -11.90 -5.03
CA ALA A 22 5.87 -11.57 -5.92
C ALA A 22 5.81 -10.10 -6.35
N TRP A 23 6.84 -9.71 -7.10
CA TRP A 23 6.76 -8.74 -8.18
C TRP A 23 7.84 -9.06 -9.21
N GLY A 24 7.50 -8.99 -10.49
CA GLY A 24 8.37 -9.49 -11.55
C GLY A 24 8.53 -11.02 -11.49
N MET A 25 9.74 -11.55 -11.58
CA MET A 25 9.97 -12.99 -11.82
C MET A 25 9.43 -13.94 -10.75
N GLY A 26 9.04 -13.48 -9.55
CA GLY A 26 8.40 -14.36 -8.56
C GLY A 26 6.98 -14.79 -8.90
N HIS A 27 6.22 -14.01 -9.70
CA HIS A 27 4.92 -14.45 -10.22
C HIS A 27 5.05 -15.72 -11.05
N ASN A 28 6.15 -15.85 -11.82
CA ASN A 28 6.43 -17.06 -12.58
C ASN A 28 6.48 -18.29 -11.69
N SER A 29 7.01 -18.14 -10.49
CA SER A 29 7.35 -19.28 -9.65
C SER A 29 6.18 -19.72 -8.79
N GLN A 30 5.41 -18.74 -8.30
CA GLN A 30 4.10 -19.00 -7.74
C GLN A 30 3.21 -19.72 -8.76
N THR A 31 3.14 -19.18 -9.98
CA THR A 31 2.30 -19.71 -11.04
C THR A 31 2.77 -21.08 -11.54
N ASP A 32 4.08 -21.35 -11.61
CA ASP A 32 4.61 -22.68 -11.94
C ASP A 32 4.32 -23.70 -10.81
N GLN A 33 4.35 -23.29 -9.54
CA GLN A 33 3.93 -24.15 -8.43
C GLN A 33 2.43 -24.47 -8.49
N VAL A 34 1.60 -23.48 -8.78
CA VAL A 34 0.16 -23.68 -9.03
C VAL A 34 -0.04 -24.63 -10.20
N TRP A 35 0.64 -24.41 -11.33
CA TRP A 35 0.56 -25.27 -12.52
C TRP A 35 0.81 -26.74 -12.17
N ARG A 36 1.88 -27.03 -11.42
CA ARG A 36 2.21 -28.40 -11.00
C ARG A 36 1.14 -29.05 -10.12
N GLY A 37 0.37 -28.25 -9.38
CA GLY A 37 -0.75 -28.71 -8.56
C GLY A 37 -2.07 -28.90 -9.33
N LEU A 38 -2.17 -28.37 -10.56
CA LEU A 38 -3.41 -28.47 -11.35
C LEU A 38 -3.72 -29.92 -11.77
N PRO A 39 -5.01 -30.31 -11.80
CA PRO A 39 -5.44 -31.61 -12.26
C PRO A 39 -4.90 -31.96 -13.66
N GLU A 40 -4.57 -33.23 -13.88
CA GLU A 40 -4.13 -33.72 -15.20
C GLU A 40 -5.21 -33.45 -16.26
N SER A 41 -6.48 -33.62 -15.91
CA SER A 41 -7.62 -33.36 -16.81
C SER A 41 -7.64 -31.94 -17.37
N PHE A 42 -7.13 -30.95 -16.63
CA PHE A 42 -6.98 -29.59 -17.14
C PHE A 42 -5.67 -29.41 -17.91
N ARG A 43 -4.55 -29.94 -17.39
CA ARG A 43 -3.22 -29.75 -18.00
C ARG A 43 -3.08 -30.36 -19.39
N VAL A 44 -3.75 -31.47 -19.68
CA VAL A 44 -3.65 -32.17 -20.98
C VAL A 44 -4.11 -31.34 -22.18
N HIS A 45 -4.91 -30.28 -21.95
CA HIS A 45 -5.39 -29.39 -23.01
C HIS A 45 -4.34 -28.41 -23.52
N PHE A 46 -3.17 -28.33 -22.88
CA PHE A 46 -2.19 -27.29 -23.13
C PHE A 46 -0.83 -27.84 -23.56
N THR A 47 -0.24 -27.18 -24.56
CA THR A 47 1.14 -27.41 -24.97
C THR A 47 2.13 -26.83 -23.95
N GLU A 48 3.39 -27.28 -24.00
CA GLU A 48 4.45 -26.68 -23.18
C GLU A 48 4.61 -25.17 -23.46
N ARG A 49 4.36 -24.72 -24.70
CA ARG A 49 4.37 -23.28 -25.03
C ARG A 49 3.29 -22.53 -24.25
N GLN A 50 2.05 -23.00 -24.26
CA GLN A 50 0.94 -22.37 -23.54
C GLN A 50 1.15 -22.40 -22.02
N ARG A 51 1.74 -23.48 -21.48
CA ARG A 51 2.21 -23.49 -20.09
C ARG A 51 3.22 -22.37 -19.82
N GLN A 52 4.20 -22.19 -20.69
CA GLN A 52 5.18 -21.11 -20.54
C GLN A 52 4.50 -19.73 -20.61
N ASP A 53 3.47 -19.56 -21.45
CA ASP A 53 2.69 -18.33 -21.53
C ASP A 53 1.89 -18.08 -20.23
N PHE A 54 1.25 -19.11 -19.66
CA PHE A 54 0.62 -19.04 -18.35
C PHE A 54 1.59 -18.58 -17.25
N VAL A 55 2.77 -19.21 -17.22
CA VAL A 55 3.79 -18.96 -16.20
C VAL A 55 4.47 -17.60 -16.37
N LYS A 56 4.79 -17.17 -17.60
CA LYS A 56 5.64 -15.98 -17.84
C LYS A 56 4.88 -14.74 -18.29
N HIS A 57 3.67 -14.90 -18.79
CA HIS A 57 2.89 -13.81 -19.37
C HIS A 57 1.58 -13.59 -18.62
N TYR A 58 0.73 -14.61 -18.51
CA TYR A 58 -0.59 -14.46 -17.87
C TYR A 58 -0.49 -14.26 -16.36
N SER A 59 0.55 -14.78 -15.71
CA SER A 59 0.87 -14.55 -14.30
C SER A 59 1.22 -13.10 -13.95
N HIS A 60 1.42 -12.23 -14.94
CA HIS A 60 1.65 -10.79 -14.74
C HIS A 60 0.52 -9.92 -15.30
N TYR A 61 -0.56 -10.54 -15.70
CA TYR A 61 -1.72 -9.86 -16.27
C TYR A 61 -2.63 -9.42 -15.11
N THR A 62 -3.04 -8.15 -14.95
CA THR A 62 -3.09 -7.01 -15.90
C THR A 62 -1.96 -5.99 -15.86
N ASP A 63 -0.97 -6.10 -14.99
CA ASP A 63 0.00 -5.03 -14.74
C ASP A 63 0.76 -4.59 -16.01
N PHE A 64 0.99 -5.54 -16.92
CA PHE A 64 1.63 -5.30 -18.22
C PHE A 64 0.72 -4.70 -19.29
N TYR A 65 -0.57 -4.48 -18.99
CA TYR A 65 -1.64 -4.17 -19.95
C TYR A 65 -2.43 -2.92 -19.54
N THR A 66 -1.72 -1.88 -19.09
CA THR A 66 -2.33 -0.55 -18.90
C THR A 66 -2.43 0.21 -20.24
N PRO A 67 -3.45 1.07 -20.45
CA PRO A 67 -3.58 1.89 -21.66
C PRO A 67 -2.36 2.77 -21.97
N ARG A 68 -1.53 3.05 -20.95
CA ARG A 68 -0.34 3.90 -21.04
C ARG A 68 0.87 3.20 -21.67
N HIS A 69 0.90 1.87 -21.70
CA HIS A 69 1.99 1.10 -22.27
C HIS A 69 1.46 -0.12 -23.05
N PRO A 70 0.86 0.08 -24.24
CA PRO A 70 0.43 -1.03 -25.08
C PRO A 70 1.66 -1.80 -25.57
N LYS A 71 2.01 -2.92 -24.91
CA LYS A 71 2.87 -3.92 -25.54
C LYS A 71 2.11 -4.58 -26.70
N PRO A 72 2.80 -5.07 -27.75
CA PRO A 72 2.17 -5.47 -29.01
C PRO A 72 1.04 -6.47 -28.78
N ARG A 73 -0.15 -6.11 -29.26
CA ARG A 73 -1.44 -6.80 -29.10
C ARG A 73 -1.57 -8.03 -30.00
N THR A 74 -0.60 -8.92 -30.02
CA THR A 74 -0.62 -10.06 -30.97
C THR A 74 -1.29 -11.31 -30.42
N GLU A 75 -1.87 -11.29 -29.21
CA GLU A 75 -2.55 -12.46 -28.63
C GLU A 75 -4.08 -12.27 -28.55
N PRO A 76 -4.89 -13.21 -29.10
CA PRO A 76 -6.35 -13.21 -29.01
C PRO A 76 -6.90 -13.05 -27.58
N ALA A 77 -6.25 -13.66 -26.59
CA ALA A 77 -6.61 -13.58 -25.19
C ALA A 77 -6.55 -12.13 -24.65
N ALA A 78 -5.52 -11.37 -25.02
CA ALA A 78 -5.39 -9.95 -24.63
C ALA A 78 -6.49 -9.06 -25.23
N ALA A 79 -7.00 -9.38 -26.42
CA ALA A 79 -8.15 -8.70 -27.01
C ALA A 79 -9.45 -9.03 -26.26
N CYS A 80 -9.65 -10.30 -25.88
CA CYS A 80 -10.79 -10.74 -25.08
C CYS A 80 -10.85 -10.02 -23.73
N CYS A 81 -9.73 -9.93 -23.02
CA CYS A 81 -9.69 -9.23 -21.75
C CYS A 81 -9.81 -7.70 -21.90
N ALA A 82 -9.18 -7.09 -22.89
CA ALA A 82 -9.34 -5.65 -23.14
C ALA A 82 -10.81 -5.28 -23.42
N GLU A 83 -11.51 -6.10 -24.20
CA GLU A 83 -12.93 -5.92 -24.47
C GLU A 83 -13.78 -6.15 -23.21
N ALA A 84 -13.48 -7.18 -22.40
CA ALA A 84 -14.16 -7.41 -21.12
C ALA A 84 -14.00 -6.22 -20.16
N VAL A 85 -12.78 -5.69 -20.00
CA VAL A 85 -12.50 -4.50 -19.17
C VAL A 85 -13.27 -3.29 -19.68
N LYS A 86 -13.28 -3.05 -20.99
CA LYS A 86 -13.95 -1.92 -21.63
C LYS A 86 -15.47 -2.00 -21.54
N ARG A 87 -16.05 -3.17 -21.86
CA ARG A 87 -17.50 -3.40 -21.89
C ARG A 87 -18.10 -3.46 -20.48
N LEU A 88 -17.43 -4.10 -19.54
CA LEU A 88 -17.94 -4.35 -18.19
C LEU A 88 -17.51 -3.29 -17.17
N LYS A 89 -16.68 -2.30 -17.56
CA LYS A 89 -16.02 -1.35 -16.64
C LYS A 89 -15.39 -2.06 -15.44
N PHE A 90 -14.78 -3.20 -15.72
CA PHE A 90 -14.36 -4.20 -14.77
C PHE A 90 -12.89 -4.02 -14.38
N ASN A 91 -12.54 -4.29 -13.10
CA ASN A 91 -11.16 -4.31 -12.62
C ASN A 91 -10.64 -5.77 -12.52
N PRO A 92 -9.77 -6.22 -13.42
CA PRO A 92 -9.24 -7.59 -13.47
C PRO A 92 -8.46 -8.05 -12.23
N HIS A 93 -8.07 -7.13 -11.34
CA HIS A 93 -7.55 -7.48 -10.01
C HIS A 93 -8.63 -7.96 -9.02
N LYS A 94 -9.88 -8.11 -9.47
CA LYS A 94 -11.01 -8.58 -8.67
C LYS A 94 -11.38 -9.99 -9.10
N THR A 95 -10.90 -10.96 -8.35
CA THR A 95 -10.96 -12.40 -8.66
C THR A 95 -12.40 -12.88 -8.88
N TYR A 96 -13.36 -12.33 -8.14
CA TYR A 96 -14.78 -12.70 -8.19
C TYR A 96 -15.51 -12.36 -9.49
N TYR A 97 -14.97 -11.47 -10.32
CA TYR A 97 -15.48 -11.21 -11.66
C TYR A 97 -14.71 -12.01 -12.73
N VAL A 98 -13.46 -12.37 -12.47
CA VAL A 98 -12.65 -13.24 -13.35
C VAL A 98 -13.16 -14.69 -13.29
N PHE A 99 -13.53 -15.15 -12.10
CA PHE A 99 -13.92 -16.54 -11.85
C PHE A 99 -15.10 -17.01 -12.74
N PRO A 100 -16.22 -16.26 -12.87
CA PRO A 100 -17.29 -16.65 -13.81
C PRO A 100 -16.84 -16.72 -15.27
N LEU A 101 -15.92 -15.84 -15.69
CA LEU A 101 -15.38 -15.83 -17.06
C LEU A 101 -14.49 -17.04 -17.33
N PHE A 102 -13.71 -17.46 -16.32
CA PHE A 102 -12.93 -18.69 -16.36
C PHE A 102 -13.83 -19.93 -16.56
N VAL A 103 -14.88 -20.05 -15.76
CA VAL A 103 -15.84 -21.18 -15.86
C VAL A 103 -16.55 -21.19 -17.21
N ALA A 104 -17.01 -20.03 -17.69
CA ALA A 104 -17.66 -19.93 -18.99
C ALA A 104 -16.73 -20.35 -20.14
N ALA A 105 -15.47 -19.89 -20.11
CA ALA A 105 -14.48 -20.26 -21.13
C ALA A 105 -14.22 -21.78 -21.16
N LEU A 106 -14.17 -22.43 -19.99
CA LEU A 106 -14.04 -23.89 -19.92
C LEU A 106 -15.26 -24.63 -20.50
N ARG A 107 -16.48 -24.20 -20.16
CA ARG A 107 -17.72 -24.82 -20.69
C ARG A 107 -17.87 -24.66 -22.21
N GLU A 108 -17.34 -23.56 -22.74
CA GLU A 108 -17.32 -23.27 -24.18
C GLU A 108 -16.09 -23.87 -24.89
N GLU A 109 -15.29 -24.69 -24.21
CA GLU A 109 -14.05 -25.31 -24.73
C GLU A 109 -13.02 -24.28 -25.26
N ARG A 110 -13.10 -23.03 -24.81
CA ARG A 110 -12.14 -21.95 -25.09
C ARG A 110 -10.96 -22.03 -24.13
N TYR A 111 -10.20 -23.12 -24.21
CA TYR A 111 -9.13 -23.45 -23.26
C TYR A 111 -8.05 -22.36 -23.12
N GLU A 112 -7.67 -21.69 -24.21
CA GLU A 112 -6.70 -20.58 -24.15
C GLU A 112 -7.21 -19.40 -23.33
N ASP A 113 -8.48 -19.04 -23.48
CA ASP A 113 -9.12 -17.97 -22.70
C ASP A 113 -9.22 -18.40 -21.23
N ALA A 114 -9.57 -19.66 -20.96
CA ALA A 114 -9.58 -20.21 -19.60
C ALA A 114 -8.19 -20.13 -18.96
N LEU A 115 -7.13 -20.46 -19.69
CA LEU A 115 -5.75 -20.37 -19.19
C LEU A 115 -5.35 -18.93 -18.86
N MET A 116 -5.77 -17.96 -19.68
CA MET A 116 -5.55 -16.55 -19.38
C MET A 116 -6.30 -16.12 -18.12
N TRP A 117 -7.58 -16.49 -17.96
CA TRP A 117 -8.34 -16.14 -16.76
C TRP A 117 -7.77 -16.79 -15.50
N ALA A 118 -7.31 -18.04 -15.58
CA ALA A 118 -6.55 -18.68 -14.50
C ALA A 118 -5.27 -17.89 -14.17
N GLY A 119 -4.59 -17.33 -15.17
CA GLY A 119 -3.42 -16.47 -14.97
C GLY A 119 -3.79 -15.16 -14.26
N CYS A 120 -4.91 -14.55 -14.61
CA CYS A 120 -5.43 -13.35 -13.92
C CYS A 120 -5.79 -13.63 -12.45
N ILE A 121 -6.37 -14.81 -12.15
CA ILE A 121 -6.61 -15.28 -10.78
C ILE A 121 -5.26 -15.42 -10.04
N SER A 122 -4.29 -16.09 -10.66
CA SER A 122 -2.94 -16.27 -10.09
C SER A 122 -2.26 -14.94 -9.79
N HIS A 123 -2.29 -13.99 -10.73
CA HIS A 123 -1.73 -12.65 -10.56
C HIS A 123 -2.41 -11.91 -9.40
N SER A 124 -3.75 -11.84 -9.41
CA SER A 124 -4.53 -11.09 -8.42
C SER A 124 -4.34 -11.59 -6.99
N VAL A 125 -4.24 -12.91 -6.80
CA VAL A 125 -3.96 -13.51 -5.49
C VAL A 125 -2.47 -13.41 -5.16
N GLY A 126 -1.60 -13.59 -6.15
CA GLY A 126 -0.14 -13.54 -6.02
C GLY A 126 0.39 -12.18 -5.56
N ASP A 127 -0.10 -11.07 -6.15
CA ASP A 127 0.19 -9.70 -5.71
C ASP A 127 -0.13 -9.50 -4.22
N MET A 128 -1.27 -10.06 -3.79
CA MET A 128 -1.73 -9.93 -2.42
C MET A 128 -0.99 -10.88 -1.45
N GLY A 129 -0.36 -11.93 -1.98
CA GLY A 129 0.54 -12.83 -1.27
C GLY A 129 2.02 -12.43 -1.42
N ALA A 130 2.28 -11.21 -1.89
CA ALA A 130 3.62 -10.71 -2.14
C ALA A 130 4.16 -9.90 -0.97
N LEU A 131 5.40 -10.20 -0.58
CA LEU A 131 6.04 -9.55 0.55
C LEU A 131 6.49 -8.10 0.29
N ASN A 132 6.48 -7.64 -0.96
CA ASN A 132 6.82 -6.26 -1.31
C ASN A 132 5.58 -5.36 -1.47
N HIS A 133 4.36 -5.91 -1.33
CA HIS A 133 3.11 -5.16 -1.40
C HIS A 133 2.56 -4.59 -0.07
N PRO A 134 3.00 -4.99 1.16
CA PRO A 134 2.61 -4.29 2.38
C PRO A 134 3.00 -2.81 2.33
N ASP A 135 2.15 -1.91 2.82
CA ASP A 135 2.27 -0.46 2.54
C ASP A 135 3.60 0.15 3.00
N ILE A 136 4.05 -0.20 4.20
CA ILE A 136 5.31 0.31 4.79
C ILE A 136 6.55 -0.21 4.06
N LEU A 137 6.43 -1.41 3.50
CA LEU A 137 7.49 -2.06 2.75
C LEU A 137 7.54 -1.57 1.34
N TRP A 138 6.39 -1.35 0.72
CA TRP A 138 6.32 -0.62 -0.52
C TRP A 138 7.00 0.74 -0.34
N PHE A 139 6.60 1.51 0.69
CA PHE A 139 7.22 2.80 1.02
C PHE A 139 8.75 2.71 1.10
N SER A 140 9.24 1.78 1.92
CA SER A 140 10.67 1.61 2.14
C SER A 140 11.38 1.16 0.86
N HIS A 141 10.87 0.12 0.21
CA HIS A 141 11.47 -0.52 -0.96
C HIS A 141 11.56 0.42 -2.15
N VAL A 142 10.48 1.12 -2.50
CA VAL A 142 10.44 1.86 -3.77
C VAL A 142 10.29 3.37 -3.61
N CYS A 143 9.84 3.92 -2.48
CA CYS A 143 10.09 5.34 -2.21
C CYS A 143 11.55 5.53 -1.76
N LEU A 144 11.91 4.99 -0.59
CA LEU A 144 13.21 5.27 0.02
C LEU A 144 14.36 4.65 -0.77
N GLY A 145 14.17 3.43 -1.28
CA GLY A 145 15.16 2.75 -2.10
C GLY A 145 15.53 3.48 -3.40
N ALA A 146 14.56 4.10 -4.06
CA ALA A 146 14.80 4.90 -5.26
C ALA A 146 15.46 6.26 -4.96
N SER A 147 15.20 6.80 -3.78
CA SER A 147 15.87 8.00 -3.26
C SER A 147 17.29 7.74 -2.73
N GLY A 148 17.81 6.51 -2.90
CA GLY A 148 19.17 6.15 -2.49
C GLY A 148 19.35 6.00 -0.98
N VAL A 149 18.26 5.85 -0.23
CA VAL A 149 18.33 5.54 1.20
C VAL A 149 18.87 4.12 1.38
N MET A 150 19.79 3.98 2.31
CA MET A 150 20.38 2.74 2.75
C MET A 150 19.61 2.24 3.98
N GLY A 151 19.22 0.97 3.97
CA GLY A 151 18.66 0.30 5.12
C GLY A 151 19.72 -0.14 6.14
N PRO A 152 19.29 -0.89 7.17
CA PRO A 152 20.18 -1.39 8.22
C PRO A 152 21.39 -2.14 7.63
N GLY A 153 22.58 -1.89 8.17
CA GLY A 153 23.82 -2.49 7.68
C GLY A 153 24.40 -1.84 6.41
N GLY A 154 23.93 -0.65 6.03
CA GLY A 154 24.53 0.17 4.97
C GLY A 154 24.33 -0.40 3.57
N ARG A 155 23.23 -1.12 3.34
CA ARG A 155 22.81 -1.62 2.01
C ARG A 155 21.65 -0.81 1.47
N SER A 156 21.51 -0.70 0.16
CA SER A 156 20.31 -0.05 -0.40
C SER A 156 19.06 -0.77 0.08
N VAL A 157 18.00 -0.04 0.39
CA VAL A 157 16.75 -0.64 0.88
C VAL A 157 16.21 -1.73 -0.08
N PRO A 158 16.35 -1.63 -1.41
CA PRO A 158 16.02 -2.73 -2.31
C PRO A 158 16.87 -3.99 -2.08
N ALA A 159 18.17 -3.85 -1.80
CA ALA A 159 19.05 -4.96 -1.50
C ALA A 159 18.84 -5.56 -0.08
N VAL A 160 18.14 -4.83 0.80
CA VAL A 160 17.69 -5.35 2.10
C VAL A 160 16.49 -6.28 1.93
N PHE A 161 15.53 -5.92 1.07
CA PHE A 161 14.36 -6.74 0.76
C PHE A 161 14.65 -7.86 -0.23
N ALA A 162 15.75 -7.73 -0.94
CA ALA A 162 16.20 -8.71 -1.87
C ALA A 162 17.69 -8.94 -1.66
N PRO A 163 18.04 -9.91 -0.79
CA PRO A 163 19.41 -10.19 -0.43
C PRO A 163 20.37 -10.30 -1.62
N ASP A 164 19.86 -10.60 -2.83
CA ASP A 164 20.58 -10.52 -4.11
C ASP A 164 19.68 -10.18 -5.34
N THR A 165 18.89 -9.08 -5.35
CA THR A 165 18.18 -8.65 -6.59
C THR A 165 18.52 -7.23 -7.04
N ALA A 166 19.70 -7.05 -7.59
CA ALA A 166 19.85 -6.10 -8.70
C ALA A 166 19.37 -6.83 -9.97
N TYR A 167 18.20 -6.45 -10.50
CA TYR A 167 17.73 -6.74 -11.85
C TYR A 167 18.28 -8.02 -12.52
N GLY A 168 17.63 -9.15 -12.24
CA GLY A 168 17.55 -10.25 -13.19
C GLY A 168 18.69 -11.28 -13.24
N LYS A 169 19.69 -11.28 -12.33
CA LYS A 169 20.84 -12.22 -12.46
C LYS A 169 21.27 -13.09 -11.27
N SER A 170 20.58 -13.11 -10.13
CA SER A 170 20.96 -14.00 -9.03
C SER A 170 19.75 -14.50 -8.24
N TYR A 171 19.14 -15.58 -8.72
CA TYR A 171 18.01 -16.25 -8.05
C TYR A 171 18.25 -17.75 -7.95
N PHE A 172 19.28 -18.17 -7.20
CA PHE A 172 19.45 -19.58 -6.85
C PHE A 172 20.36 -19.67 -5.63
N ASP A 173 19.80 -19.87 -4.44
CA ASP A 173 20.42 -20.87 -3.58
C ASP A 173 19.72 -22.19 -3.87
N PRO A 174 20.35 -23.11 -4.64
CA PRO A 174 19.80 -24.44 -4.88
C PRO A 174 19.45 -25.18 -3.58
N LYS A 175 20.05 -24.82 -2.45
CA LYS A 175 19.76 -25.41 -1.13
C LYS A 175 18.40 -25.00 -0.58
N LEU A 176 17.80 -23.91 -1.06
CA LEU A 176 16.48 -23.45 -0.62
C LEU A 176 15.34 -23.86 -1.56
N GLN A 177 15.65 -24.29 -2.79
CA GLN A 177 14.65 -24.86 -3.71
C GLN A 177 13.81 -25.98 -3.08
N PRO A 178 14.39 -26.91 -2.29
CA PRO A 178 13.60 -27.94 -1.60
C PRO A 178 12.58 -27.36 -0.62
N VAL A 179 12.87 -26.26 0.07
CA VAL A 179 11.96 -25.64 1.05
C VAL A 179 10.69 -25.14 0.35
N TYR A 180 10.86 -24.47 -0.80
CA TYR A 180 9.74 -23.97 -1.59
C TYR A 180 8.99 -25.09 -2.32
N ALA A 181 9.71 -26.07 -2.88
CA ALA A 181 9.10 -27.22 -3.54
C ALA A 181 8.28 -28.08 -2.56
N GLN A 182 8.75 -28.26 -1.33
CA GLN A 182 8.03 -28.98 -0.27
C GLN A 182 6.75 -28.25 0.17
N ALA A 183 6.71 -26.92 0.09
CA ALA A 183 5.57 -26.15 0.59
C ALA A 183 4.25 -26.50 -0.12
N MET A 184 4.28 -26.77 -1.43
CA MET A 184 3.10 -27.18 -2.21
C MET A 184 3.08 -28.68 -2.54
N ALA A 185 4.07 -29.46 -2.07
CA ALA A 185 4.18 -30.87 -2.42
C ALA A 185 2.93 -31.67 -2.02
N GLY A 186 2.35 -32.38 -2.99
CA GLY A 186 1.18 -33.23 -2.79
C GLY A 186 -0.16 -32.51 -2.65
N TYR A 187 -0.19 -31.17 -2.72
CA TYR A 187 -1.45 -30.43 -2.68
C TYR A 187 -2.06 -30.33 -4.09
N GLN A 188 -3.30 -30.80 -4.25
CA GLN A 188 -3.99 -30.88 -5.55
C GLN A 188 -5.17 -29.90 -5.68
N GLY A 189 -5.33 -29.01 -4.69
CA GLY A 189 -6.46 -28.10 -4.60
C GLY A 189 -7.68 -28.75 -3.95
N GLU A 190 -8.45 -27.94 -3.26
CA GLU A 190 -9.71 -28.31 -2.64
C GLU A 190 -10.85 -27.51 -3.28
N ILE A 191 -12.02 -28.14 -3.42
CA ILE A 191 -13.21 -27.46 -3.94
C ILE A 191 -13.76 -26.59 -2.81
N ILE A 192 -13.85 -25.28 -3.05
CA ILE A 192 -14.31 -24.29 -2.07
C ILE A 192 -15.75 -24.58 -1.64
N SER A 193 -16.65 -24.69 -2.61
CA SER A 193 -18.04 -25.14 -2.44
C SER A 193 -18.57 -25.60 -3.80
N ARG A 194 -19.67 -26.36 -3.77
CA ARG A 194 -20.45 -26.73 -4.95
C ARG A 194 -21.61 -25.75 -5.21
N ASP A 195 -21.85 -24.81 -4.29
CA ASP A 195 -22.81 -23.72 -4.45
C ASP A 195 -22.12 -22.50 -5.12
N PRO A 196 -22.61 -22.02 -6.27
CA PRO A 196 -22.00 -20.90 -6.98
C PRO A 196 -22.00 -19.58 -6.18
N GLU A 197 -23.01 -19.36 -5.33
CA GLU A 197 -23.11 -18.17 -4.50
C GLU A 197 -22.08 -18.21 -3.37
N GLU A 198 -21.97 -19.35 -2.67
CA GLU A 198 -20.97 -19.53 -1.60
C GLU A 198 -19.53 -19.36 -2.11
N VAL A 199 -19.24 -19.85 -3.33
CA VAL A 199 -17.91 -19.69 -3.92
C VAL A 199 -17.61 -18.23 -4.24
N LEU A 200 -18.55 -17.50 -4.82
CA LEU A 200 -18.36 -16.07 -5.07
C LEU A 200 -18.24 -15.28 -3.77
N GLU A 201 -19.07 -15.57 -2.77
CA GLU A 201 -18.97 -14.97 -1.44
C GLU A 201 -17.56 -15.21 -0.86
N HIS A 202 -17.09 -16.46 -0.89
CA HIS A 202 -15.76 -16.83 -0.42
C HIS A 202 -14.66 -16.02 -1.13
N ILE A 203 -14.69 -15.96 -2.46
CA ILE A 203 -13.69 -15.23 -3.26
C ILE A 203 -13.73 -13.73 -2.93
N ILE A 204 -14.92 -13.12 -2.80
CA ILE A 204 -15.07 -11.70 -2.44
C ILE A 204 -14.52 -11.42 -1.04
N VAL A 205 -14.86 -12.27 -0.07
CA VAL A 205 -14.36 -12.16 1.31
C VAL A 205 -12.84 -12.31 1.34
N ARG A 206 -12.27 -13.28 0.62
CA ARG A 206 -10.81 -13.46 0.56
C ARG A 206 -10.08 -12.33 -0.17
N ASP A 207 -10.62 -11.82 -1.28
CA ASP A 207 -10.12 -10.60 -1.95
C ASP A 207 -10.03 -9.41 -0.98
N TYR A 208 -10.98 -9.31 -0.04
CA TYR A 208 -10.97 -8.32 1.02
C TYR A 208 -9.94 -8.65 2.11
N LEU A 209 -9.97 -9.86 2.68
CA LEU A 209 -9.13 -10.27 3.80
C LEU A 209 -7.66 -10.31 3.47
N ARG A 210 -7.26 -10.67 2.24
CA ARG A 210 -5.86 -10.64 1.85
C ARG A 210 -5.24 -9.25 1.97
N LYS A 211 -6.02 -8.19 1.72
CA LYS A 211 -5.56 -6.80 1.89
C LYS A 211 -5.30 -6.46 3.37
N VAL A 212 -6.11 -7.04 4.25
CA VAL A 212 -5.95 -6.95 5.71
C VAL A 212 -4.69 -7.71 6.14
N GLU A 213 -4.59 -8.98 5.77
CA GLU A 213 -3.48 -9.88 6.13
C GLU A 213 -2.14 -9.35 5.62
N MET A 214 -2.08 -8.82 4.40
CA MET A 214 -0.83 -8.29 3.83
C MET A 214 -0.16 -7.22 4.71
N ASN A 215 -0.92 -6.38 5.41
CA ASN A 215 -0.35 -5.32 6.25
C ASN A 215 -0.13 -5.76 7.69
N GLU A 216 -0.94 -6.69 8.21
CA GLU A 216 -1.00 -6.99 9.65
C GLU A 216 -0.75 -8.46 10.00
N ASP A 217 -0.47 -9.34 9.03
CA ASP A 217 -0.09 -10.73 9.30
C ASP A 217 1.25 -10.73 10.07
N PRO A 218 1.28 -11.23 11.32
CA PRO A 218 2.49 -11.26 12.12
C PRO A 218 3.64 -12.05 11.45
N GLY A 219 3.30 -13.00 10.58
CA GLY A 219 4.25 -13.74 9.75
C GLY A 219 4.94 -12.86 8.71
N VAL A 220 4.22 -11.95 8.05
CA VAL A 220 4.78 -10.97 7.11
C VAL A 220 5.78 -10.05 7.81
N TYR A 221 5.40 -9.53 8.98
CA TYR A 221 6.31 -8.70 9.77
C TYR A 221 7.51 -9.46 10.33
N ARG A 222 7.30 -10.70 10.81
CA ARG A 222 8.39 -11.57 11.26
C ARG A 222 9.41 -11.79 10.15
N ILE A 223 8.97 -11.96 8.91
CA ILE A 223 9.89 -12.03 7.76
C ILE A 223 10.74 -10.77 7.67
N PHE A 224 10.17 -9.59 7.90
CA PHE A 224 10.91 -8.32 7.84
C PHE A 224 11.88 -8.14 9.00
N LEU A 225 11.50 -8.47 10.23
CA LEU A 225 12.45 -8.50 11.34
C LEU A 225 13.61 -9.47 11.08
N LEU A 226 13.31 -10.63 10.49
CA LEU A 226 14.34 -11.58 10.09
C LEU A 226 15.24 -11.00 8.98
N MET A 227 14.69 -10.24 8.03
CA MET A 227 15.47 -9.53 7.02
C MET A 227 16.37 -8.44 7.63
N GLU A 228 15.88 -7.64 8.58
CA GLU A 228 16.72 -6.69 9.34
C GLU A 228 17.85 -7.41 10.06
N THR A 229 17.52 -8.50 10.76
CA THR A 229 18.48 -9.34 11.48
C THR A 229 19.52 -9.91 10.53
N TYR A 230 19.11 -10.39 9.35
CA TYR A 230 20.03 -10.93 8.34
C TYR A 230 21.03 -9.89 7.83
N ASN A 231 20.64 -8.62 7.76
CA ASN A 231 21.57 -7.55 7.38
C ASN A 231 22.65 -7.29 8.44
N GLN A 232 22.39 -7.68 9.69
CA GLN A 232 23.34 -7.61 10.80
C GLN A 232 24.11 -8.93 10.98
N ASP A 233 23.45 -10.08 10.76
CA ASP A 233 23.98 -11.44 10.82
C ASP A 233 23.63 -12.24 9.54
N ARG A 234 24.61 -12.32 8.61
CA ARG A 234 24.45 -13.04 7.33
C ARG A 234 24.67 -14.55 7.44
N SER A 235 24.40 -15.14 8.59
CA SER A 235 24.52 -16.58 8.75
C SER A 235 23.54 -17.32 7.82
N PRO A 236 23.94 -18.48 7.26
CA PRO A 236 23.03 -19.35 6.51
C PRO A 236 21.79 -19.76 7.32
N ALA A 237 21.90 -19.79 8.66
CA ALA A 237 20.80 -20.09 9.56
C ALA A 237 19.72 -19.00 9.56
N THR A 238 20.13 -17.72 9.61
CA THR A 238 19.19 -16.59 9.55
C THR A 238 18.54 -16.50 8.16
N TYR A 239 19.32 -16.73 7.09
CA TYR A 239 18.78 -16.80 5.73
C TYR A 239 17.74 -17.92 5.55
N ARG A 240 18.00 -19.11 6.09
CA ARG A 240 17.06 -20.24 6.07
C ARG A 240 15.75 -19.91 6.79
N LYS A 241 15.80 -19.24 7.95
CA LYS A 241 14.59 -18.80 8.68
C LYS A 241 13.74 -17.84 7.86
N ILE A 242 14.37 -16.92 7.12
CA ILE A 242 13.65 -16.04 6.19
C ILE A 242 12.95 -16.91 5.14
N ALA A 243 13.70 -17.77 4.45
CA ALA A 243 13.16 -18.59 3.36
C ALA A 243 11.99 -19.48 3.80
N GLU A 244 12.07 -20.10 4.99
CA GLU A 244 11.00 -20.92 5.56
C GLU A 244 9.74 -20.09 5.83
N ALA A 245 9.88 -18.89 6.39
CA ALA A 245 8.76 -18.00 6.64
C ALA A 245 8.13 -17.48 5.32
N GLN A 246 8.96 -17.15 4.33
CA GLN A 246 8.50 -16.75 2.99
C GLN A 246 7.77 -17.89 2.27
N ALA A 247 8.28 -19.12 2.37
CA ALA A 247 7.66 -20.30 1.80
C ALA A 247 6.28 -20.55 2.41
N ALA A 248 6.15 -20.42 3.73
CA ALA A 248 4.88 -20.57 4.43
C ALA A 248 3.85 -19.52 3.99
N TYR A 249 4.26 -18.26 3.84
CA TYR A 249 3.39 -17.19 3.36
C TYR A 249 2.95 -17.40 1.91
N THR A 250 3.91 -17.73 1.03
CA THR A 250 3.66 -17.99 -0.40
C THR A 250 2.74 -19.20 -0.61
N ARG A 251 2.93 -20.26 0.18
CA ARG A 251 2.08 -21.47 0.15
C ARG A 251 0.62 -21.13 0.32
N ARG A 252 0.28 -20.23 1.25
CA ARG A 252 -1.10 -19.84 1.52
C ARG A 252 -1.77 -19.24 0.28
N ALA A 253 -1.08 -18.31 -0.39
CA ALA A 253 -1.56 -17.70 -1.62
C ALA A 253 -1.70 -18.73 -2.76
N ASN A 254 -0.69 -19.60 -2.94
CA ASN A 254 -0.72 -20.63 -3.99
C ASN A 254 -1.85 -21.65 -3.78
N ARG A 255 -2.16 -22.00 -2.53
CA ARG A 255 -3.32 -22.85 -2.22
C ARG A 255 -4.62 -22.17 -2.63
N GLU A 256 -4.81 -20.92 -2.23
CA GLU A 256 -6.02 -20.16 -2.58
C GLU A 256 -6.20 -20.03 -4.11
N ILE A 257 -5.11 -19.79 -4.86
CA ILE A 257 -5.14 -19.80 -6.32
C ILE A 257 -5.60 -21.17 -6.84
N LEU A 258 -4.97 -22.24 -6.35
CA LEU A 258 -5.26 -23.59 -6.82
C LEU A 258 -6.70 -24.02 -6.50
N ASP A 259 -7.18 -23.74 -5.29
CA ASP A 259 -8.55 -24.04 -4.85
C ASP A 259 -9.56 -23.29 -5.72
N THR A 260 -9.29 -22.03 -6.04
CA THR A 260 -10.14 -21.23 -6.92
C THR A 260 -10.19 -21.83 -8.33
N ILE A 261 -9.04 -22.20 -8.92
CA ILE A 261 -9.00 -22.78 -10.27
C ILE A 261 -9.67 -24.18 -10.29
N VAL A 262 -9.37 -25.03 -9.32
CA VAL A 262 -9.94 -26.39 -9.21
C VAL A 262 -11.46 -26.33 -9.02
N THR A 263 -11.94 -25.39 -8.22
CA THR A 263 -13.39 -25.15 -8.07
C THR A 263 -14.02 -24.74 -9.41
N GLY A 264 -13.36 -23.87 -10.18
CA GLY A 264 -13.86 -23.45 -11.50
C GLY A 264 -13.91 -24.59 -12.51
N ILE A 265 -12.88 -25.47 -12.52
CA ILE A 265 -12.88 -26.71 -13.33
C ILE A 265 -14.08 -27.58 -12.93
N ALA A 266 -14.29 -27.77 -11.63
CA ALA A 266 -15.36 -28.60 -11.11
C ALA A 266 -16.77 -28.09 -11.48
N PHE A 267 -16.97 -26.77 -11.61
CA PHE A 267 -18.22 -26.18 -12.13
C PHE A 267 -18.37 -26.31 -13.64
N ALA A 268 -17.26 -26.28 -14.39
CA ALA A 268 -17.30 -26.46 -15.84
C ALA A 268 -17.71 -27.90 -16.23
N GLU A 269 -17.34 -28.89 -15.41
CA GLU A 269 -17.71 -30.30 -15.58
C GLU A 269 -19.17 -30.62 -15.19
N MET A 270 -19.87 -29.70 -14.52
CA MET A 270 -21.28 -29.92 -14.15
C MET A 270 -22.19 -29.88 -15.36
N THR A 271 -23.09 -30.86 -15.47
CA THR A 271 -24.09 -30.94 -16.55
C THR A 271 -25.15 -29.83 -16.48
N GLU A 272 -25.40 -29.30 -15.28
CA GLU A 272 -26.35 -28.21 -15.07
C GLU A 272 -25.75 -26.88 -15.53
N ASN A 273 -26.60 -25.97 -16.02
CA ASN A 273 -26.19 -24.60 -16.31
C ASN A 273 -26.09 -23.82 -15.00
N VAL A 274 -24.86 -23.51 -14.60
CA VAL A 274 -24.57 -22.76 -13.38
C VAL A 274 -24.50 -21.28 -13.71
N THR A 275 -25.25 -20.46 -12.99
CA THR A 275 -25.24 -19.00 -13.12
C THR A 275 -24.60 -18.35 -11.91
N PHE A 276 -23.78 -17.33 -12.15
CA PHE A 276 -23.03 -16.61 -11.13
C PHE A 276 -23.64 -15.21 -10.92
N ASP A 277 -24.32 -15.00 -9.79
CA ASP A 277 -24.82 -13.66 -9.40
C ASP A 277 -23.81 -12.96 -8.47
N VAL A 278 -22.89 -12.20 -9.09
CA VAL A 278 -21.87 -11.43 -8.37
C VAL A 278 -22.50 -10.36 -7.47
N SER A 279 -23.68 -9.83 -7.80
CA SER A 279 -24.31 -8.76 -7.03
C SER A 279 -24.86 -9.29 -5.71
N GLN A 280 -25.55 -10.43 -5.74
CA GLN A 280 -26.05 -11.09 -4.54
C GLN A 280 -24.92 -11.59 -3.65
N ALA A 281 -23.92 -12.26 -4.23
CA ALA A 281 -22.74 -12.70 -3.49
C ALA A 281 -22.00 -11.53 -2.82
N ALA A 282 -21.93 -10.35 -3.47
CA ALA A 282 -21.35 -9.16 -2.86
C ALA A 282 -22.15 -8.61 -1.67
N ILE A 283 -23.48 -8.73 -1.70
CA ILE A 283 -24.34 -8.35 -0.57
C ILE A 283 -24.09 -9.28 0.63
N HIS A 284 -24.05 -10.60 0.41
CA HIS A 284 -23.77 -11.58 1.47
C HIS A 284 -22.34 -11.46 2.00
N ALA A 285 -21.35 -11.36 1.11
CA ALA A 285 -19.96 -11.10 1.48
C ALA A 285 -19.80 -9.82 2.29
N GLY A 286 -20.61 -8.78 2.02
CA GLY A 286 -20.61 -7.53 2.78
C GLY A 286 -20.85 -7.74 4.28
N LYS A 287 -21.71 -8.70 4.65
CA LYS A 287 -21.94 -9.07 6.07
C LYS A 287 -20.72 -9.74 6.67
N GLN A 288 -20.11 -10.70 5.97
CA GLN A 288 -18.91 -11.39 6.45
C GLN A 288 -17.70 -10.46 6.54
N ILE A 289 -17.52 -9.59 5.56
CA ILE A 289 -16.46 -8.56 5.57
C ILE A 289 -16.64 -7.63 6.77
N ARG A 290 -17.88 -7.24 7.11
CA ARG A 290 -18.16 -6.44 8.30
C ARG A 290 -17.79 -7.20 9.58
N LEU A 291 -18.22 -8.45 9.72
CA LEU A 291 -17.86 -9.29 10.87
C LEU A 291 -16.34 -9.48 10.97
N ALA A 292 -15.66 -9.71 9.86
CA ALA A 292 -14.21 -9.85 9.84
C ALA A 292 -13.48 -8.54 10.17
N ARG A 293 -14.04 -7.37 9.85
CA ARG A 293 -13.55 -6.07 10.34
C ARG A 293 -13.74 -5.94 11.86
N GLU A 294 -14.92 -6.31 12.35
CA GLU A 294 -15.29 -6.28 13.77
C GLU A 294 -14.56 -7.31 14.62
N ASN A 295 -13.98 -8.35 14.01
CA ASN A 295 -13.15 -9.35 14.67
C ASN A 295 -11.66 -9.24 14.31
N GLY A 296 -11.31 -8.34 13.39
CA GLY A 296 -9.94 -8.10 12.95
C GLY A 296 -9.08 -7.45 14.04
N PRO A 297 -7.77 -7.36 13.83
CA PRO A 297 -6.84 -6.80 14.79
C PRO A 297 -7.18 -5.34 15.07
N LYS A 298 -7.05 -4.94 16.33
CA LYS A 298 -7.15 -3.54 16.74
C LYS A 298 -5.87 -2.79 16.37
N ALA A 299 -5.97 -1.48 16.22
CA ALA A 299 -4.81 -0.62 15.96
C ALA A 299 -3.72 -0.75 17.03
N GLU A 300 -4.08 -0.95 18.30
CA GLU A 300 -3.12 -1.17 19.38
C GLU A 300 -2.31 -2.48 19.24
N GLU A 301 -2.88 -3.47 18.55
CA GLU A 301 -2.26 -4.77 18.28
C GLU A 301 -1.43 -4.73 16.98
N MET A 302 -1.65 -3.72 16.14
CA MET A 302 -0.87 -3.52 14.93
C MET A 302 0.55 -3.14 15.28
N ILE A 303 1.47 -3.72 14.54
CA ILE A 303 2.88 -3.64 14.87
C ILE A 303 3.42 -2.22 14.69
N ALA A 304 2.84 -1.44 13.78
CA ALA A 304 3.14 -0.03 13.61
C ALA A 304 3.09 0.75 14.94
N PHE A 305 2.17 0.39 15.85
CA PHE A 305 1.93 1.08 17.12
C PHE A 305 2.65 0.47 18.32
N THR A 306 3.51 -0.53 18.09
CA THR A 306 4.27 -1.19 19.17
C THR A 306 5.02 -0.17 20.02
N GLY A 307 4.71 -0.14 21.32
CA GLY A 307 5.34 0.75 22.29
C GLY A 307 4.98 2.23 22.13
N VAL A 308 4.04 2.60 21.25
CA VAL A 308 3.57 3.97 21.10
C VAL A 308 2.07 4.15 21.29
N TRP A 309 1.26 3.09 21.33
CA TRP A 309 -0.17 3.21 21.64
C TRP A 309 -0.42 3.74 23.06
N ARG A 310 -1.30 4.73 23.21
CA ARG A 310 -1.71 5.32 24.51
C ARG A 310 -3.16 5.80 24.47
N GLU A 311 -4.05 5.10 25.17
CA GLU A 311 -5.45 5.53 25.26
C GLU A 311 -5.67 6.71 26.24
N ASN A 312 -4.81 6.80 27.26
CA ASN A 312 -4.90 7.81 28.32
C ASN A 312 -3.61 8.62 28.38
N ALA A 313 -3.76 9.93 28.62
CA ALA A 313 -2.65 10.85 28.80
C ALA A 313 -3.03 11.98 29.78
N PRO A 314 -2.05 12.65 30.40
CA PRO A 314 -2.29 13.87 31.17
C PRO A 314 -3.02 14.95 30.35
N LYS A 315 -3.71 15.87 31.03
CA LYS A 315 -4.28 17.07 30.41
C LYS A 315 -3.20 17.85 29.66
N GLY A 316 -3.56 18.40 28.51
CA GLY A 316 -2.61 19.11 27.65
C GLY A 316 -1.81 18.19 26.71
N ALA A 317 -2.17 16.91 26.59
CA ALA A 317 -1.51 16.00 25.66
C ALA A 317 -1.95 16.26 24.20
N VAL A 318 -1.07 15.99 23.24
CA VAL A 318 -1.42 16.03 21.82
C VAL A 318 -2.32 14.85 21.47
N GLY A 319 -3.52 15.11 20.96
CA GLY A 319 -4.40 14.08 20.44
C GLY A 319 -4.01 13.67 19.03
N VAL A 320 -3.82 12.39 18.75
CA VAL A 320 -3.54 11.88 17.39
C VAL A 320 -4.70 10.97 16.97
N ILE A 321 -5.43 11.37 15.94
CA ILE A 321 -6.62 10.65 15.46
C ILE A 321 -6.22 9.42 14.66
N ILE A 322 -6.71 8.26 15.11
CA ILE A 322 -6.38 6.94 14.60
C ILE A 322 -7.66 6.12 14.49
N SER A 323 -7.82 5.31 13.45
CA SER A 323 -8.91 4.33 13.41
C SER A 323 -8.56 3.14 14.31
N ASP A 324 -9.43 2.79 15.25
CA ASP A 324 -9.30 1.64 16.15
C ASP A 324 -9.19 0.33 15.38
N ARG A 325 -9.85 0.28 14.21
CA ARG A 325 -9.93 -0.88 13.33
C ARG A 325 -9.77 -0.42 11.88
N PRO A 326 -8.53 -0.19 11.42
CA PRO A 326 -8.29 0.41 10.12
C PRO A 326 -8.97 -0.34 9.00
N SER A 327 -9.52 0.42 8.05
CA SER A 327 -9.96 -0.14 6.78
C SER A 327 -8.75 -0.37 5.89
N LEU A 328 -8.21 -1.59 5.90
CA LEU A 328 -6.96 -1.95 5.24
C LEU A 328 -7.10 -2.12 3.70
N VAL A 329 -8.06 -1.41 3.08
CA VAL A 329 -8.24 -1.41 1.62
C VAL A 329 -7.20 -0.50 0.97
N PHE A 330 -6.41 -1.07 0.07
CA PHE A 330 -5.47 -0.36 -0.81
C PHE A 330 -6.21 0.65 -1.72
N SER A 331 -6.38 1.87 -1.23
CA SER A 331 -6.86 3.08 -1.92
C SER A 331 -8.33 3.12 -2.38
N GLY A 332 -8.90 4.34 -2.34
CA GLY A 332 -10.02 4.75 -3.20
C GLY A 332 -11.14 5.57 -2.54
N GLY A 333 -11.37 5.42 -1.24
CA GLY A 333 -12.48 6.13 -0.58
C GLY A 333 -12.75 5.73 0.86
N CYS A 334 -11.77 5.16 1.57
CA CYS A 334 -11.91 4.91 3.00
C CYS A 334 -11.03 5.88 3.79
N PRO A 335 -11.62 6.75 4.63
CA PRO A 335 -10.83 7.54 5.56
C PRO A 335 -10.12 6.60 6.53
N PHE A 336 -8.84 6.84 6.81
CA PHE A 336 -8.04 6.12 7.82
C PHE A 336 -7.67 4.65 7.53
N GLY A 337 -7.22 4.34 6.30
CA GLY A 337 -6.68 3.01 5.96
C GLY A 337 -5.26 2.72 6.46
N SER A 338 -4.67 1.57 6.10
CA SER A 338 -3.32 1.12 6.52
C SER A 338 -2.22 2.19 6.42
N LYS A 339 -2.21 3.00 5.36
CA LYS A 339 -1.24 4.09 5.19
C LYS A 339 -1.36 5.17 6.25
N HIS A 340 -2.60 5.50 6.63
CA HIS A 340 -2.86 6.43 7.72
C HIS A 340 -2.25 5.95 9.02
N GLN A 341 -2.39 4.65 9.28
CA GLN A 341 -1.90 4.00 10.49
C GLN A 341 -0.38 4.10 10.56
N TRP A 342 0.31 3.79 9.45
CA TRP A 342 1.76 3.93 9.35
C TRP A 342 2.23 5.37 9.55
N LEU A 343 1.63 6.34 8.84
CA LEU A 343 2.00 7.76 9.00
C LEU A 343 1.71 8.28 10.41
N SER A 344 0.59 7.87 11.01
CA SER A 344 0.25 8.21 12.40
C SER A 344 1.26 7.60 13.36
N SER A 345 1.70 6.36 13.13
CA SER A 345 2.72 5.72 13.95
C SER A 345 4.07 6.44 13.90
N ILE A 346 4.46 6.97 12.74
CA ILE A 346 5.68 7.78 12.56
C ILE A 346 5.60 9.04 13.42
N VAL A 347 4.46 9.72 13.41
CA VAL A 347 4.20 10.90 14.26
C VAL A 347 4.27 10.54 15.74
N LEU A 348 3.58 9.47 16.17
CA LEU A 348 3.58 9.03 17.57
C LEU A 348 4.99 8.66 18.07
N LYS A 349 5.78 7.95 17.26
CA LYS A 349 7.18 7.63 17.57
C LYS A 349 8.01 8.90 17.73
N GLY A 350 7.82 9.89 16.84
CA GLY A 350 8.43 11.21 16.97
C GLY A 350 8.05 11.94 18.27
N LEU A 351 6.76 11.99 18.60
CA LEU A 351 6.28 12.60 19.85
C LEU A 351 6.87 11.91 21.09
N LYS A 352 6.88 10.57 21.10
CA LYS A 352 7.49 9.77 22.17
C LYS A 352 8.98 10.08 22.32
N ARG A 353 9.73 10.14 21.21
CA ARG A 353 11.17 10.36 21.19
C ARG A 353 11.54 11.74 21.76
N GLU A 354 10.73 12.76 21.48
CA GLU A 354 10.93 14.13 22.00
C GLU A 354 10.26 14.37 23.36
N GLY A 355 9.71 13.33 24.00
CA GLY A 355 9.09 13.44 25.32
C GLY A 355 7.79 14.26 25.35
N ILE A 356 7.16 14.51 24.20
CA ILE A 356 5.89 15.23 24.12
C ILE A 356 4.76 14.29 24.54
N SER A 357 3.94 14.71 25.49
CA SER A 357 2.78 13.93 25.94
C SER A 357 1.75 13.83 24.83
N TYR A 358 1.23 12.63 24.57
CA TYR A 358 0.26 12.39 23.50
C TYR A 358 -0.76 11.30 23.88
N GLN A 359 -1.89 11.32 23.18
CA GLN A 359 -3.00 10.38 23.31
C GLN A 359 -3.45 9.92 21.92
N CYS A 360 -3.68 8.62 21.77
CA CYS A 360 -4.32 8.03 20.60
C CYS A 360 -5.84 8.24 20.73
N LEU A 361 -6.43 8.95 19.77
CA LEU A 361 -7.86 9.24 19.74
C LEU A 361 -8.53 8.38 18.67
N SER A 362 -9.48 7.55 19.10
CA SER A 362 -10.27 6.70 18.21
C SER A 362 -11.14 7.53 17.27
N TYR A 363 -11.00 7.34 15.96
CA TYR A 363 -11.90 7.89 14.96
C TYR A 363 -13.34 7.39 15.16
N GLU A 364 -13.52 6.12 15.54
CA GLU A 364 -14.80 5.44 15.68
C GLU A 364 -15.61 5.96 16.87
N ARG A 365 -14.93 6.29 17.97
CA ARG A 365 -15.51 6.76 19.25
C ARG A 365 -15.35 8.27 19.46
N LEU A 366 -14.99 9.02 18.43
CA LEU A 366 -14.85 10.48 18.52
C LEU A 366 -16.24 11.14 18.56
N GLU A 367 -16.82 11.26 19.75
CA GLU A 367 -18.11 11.94 19.94
C GLU A 367 -17.88 13.46 20.09
N GLU A 368 -16.98 13.86 20.99
CA GLU A 368 -16.55 15.25 21.17
C GLU A 368 -15.06 15.31 21.55
N LEU A 369 -14.39 16.38 21.14
CA LEU A 369 -12.98 16.65 21.50
C LEU A 369 -12.94 17.72 22.59
N ASP A 370 -12.24 17.44 23.68
CA ASP A 370 -12.03 18.39 24.78
C ASP A 370 -10.70 19.15 24.60
N VAL A 371 -10.79 20.47 24.43
CA VAL A 371 -9.63 21.37 24.29
C VAL A 371 -8.75 21.40 25.55
N GLN A 372 -9.30 21.17 26.74
CA GLN A 372 -8.50 21.09 27.97
C GLN A 372 -7.68 19.80 28.04
N GLN A 373 -8.29 18.69 27.60
CA GLN A 373 -7.62 17.40 27.54
C GLN A 373 -6.57 17.38 26.42
N ASN A 374 -6.97 17.79 25.21
CA ASN A 374 -6.13 17.85 24.03
C ASN A 374 -6.22 19.24 23.37
N PRO A 375 -5.36 20.20 23.74
CA PRO A 375 -5.37 21.55 23.13
C PRO A 375 -4.85 21.54 21.69
N VAL A 376 -4.14 20.48 21.30
CA VAL A 376 -3.70 20.19 19.94
C VAL A 376 -4.21 18.82 19.55
N VAL A 377 -4.90 18.73 18.41
CA VAL A 377 -5.34 17.48 17.80
C VAL A 377 -4.77 17.40 16.40
N LEU A 378 -4.25 16.23 16.02
CA LEU A 378 -3.60 15.98 14.75
C LEU A 378 -4.29 14.83 14.01
N THR A 379 -4.43 15.00 12.70
CA THR A 379 -4.88 13.95 11.80
C THR A 379 -4.01 13.91 10.54
N VAL A 380 -3.79 12.70 10.03
CA VAL A 380 -3.16 12.45 8.73
C VAL A 380 -4.26 12.07 7.73
N ALA A 381 -4.26 12.65 6.52
CA ALA A 381 -5.33 12.39 5.56
C ALA A 381 -4.78 12.42 4.12
N PRO A 382 -4.11 11.36 3.64
CA PRO A 382 -3.38 11.42 2.37
C PRO A 382 -4.29 11.40 1.12
N LYS A 383 -5.51 10.85 1.19
CA LYS A 383 -6.37 10.65 0.02
C LYS A 383 -7.86 10.63 0.39
N CYS A 384 -8.54 11.75 0.14
CA CYS A 384 -10.00 11.98 0.23
C CYS A 384 -10.62 12.18 1.62
N THR A 385 -11.41 13.25 1.70
CA THR A 385 -12.42 13.54 2.73
C THR A 385 -13.76 12.87 2.44
N ALA A 386 -13.95 12.42 1.19
CA ALA A 386 -15.08 11.61 0.78
C ALA A 386 -15.13 10.32 1.60
N GLY A 387 -16.20 10.16 2.39
CA GLY A 387 -16.39 9.02 3.29
C GLY A 387 -16.16 9.33 4.78
N LEU A 388 -15.69 10.53 5.14
CA LEU A 388 -15.68 10.96 6.54
C LEU A 388 -17.12 11.09 7.07
N ARG A 389 -17.37 10.60 8.29
CA ARG A 389 -18.69 10.71 8.93
C ARG A 389 -19.04 12.20 9.14
N PRO A 390 -20.28 12.63 8.82
CA PRO A 390 -20.70 14.01 9.09
C PRO A 390 -20.55 14.43 10.57
N SER A 391 -20.74 13.49 11.51
CA SER A 391 -20.55 13.72 12.94
C SER A 391 -19.09 14.03 13.28
N PHE A 392 -18.14 13.22 12.79
CA PHE A 392 -16.70 13.47 12.96
C PHE A 392 -16.31 14.88 12.48
N MET A 393 -16.84 15.28 11.33
CA MET A 393 -16.61 16.61 10.79
C MET A 393 -17.17 17.71 11.68
N ALA A 394 -18.37 17.50 12.26
CA ALA A 394 -18.95 18.44 13.21
C ALA A 394 -18.11 18.55 14.49
N SER A 395 -17.62 17.43 15.02
CA SER A 395 -16.76 17.40 16.21
C SER A 395 -15.45 18.18 16.00
N LEU A 396 -14.81 18.05 14.83
CA LEU A 396 -13.61 18.83 14.49
C LEU A 396 -13.90 20.34 14.40
N VAL A 397 -15.02 20.74 13.80
CA VAL A 397 -15.44 22.14 13.72
C VAL A 397 -15.74 22.72 15.11
N GLN A 398 -16.47 21.97 15.94
CA GLN A 398 -16.78 22.36 17.32
C GLN A 398 -15.52 22.50 18.16
N TYR A 399 -14.56 21.59 18.00
CA TYR A 399 -13.27 21.64 18.67
C TYR A 399 -12.49 22.92 18.36
N ILE A 400 -12.37 23.27 17.07
CA ILE A 400 -11.74 24.51 16.62
C ILE A 400 -12.48 25.73 17.20
N ASN A 401 -13.81 25.76 17.12
CA ASN A 401 -14.63 26.84 17.66
C ASN A 401 -14.53 26.98 19.19
N SER A 402 -14.11 25.92 19.88
CA SER A 402 -13.89 25.90 21.33
C SER A 402 -12.48 26.35 21.73
N GLY A 403 -11.64 26.72 20.77
CA GLY A 403 -10.27 27.20 21.02
C GLY A 403 -9.17 26.16 20.77
N GLY A 404 -9.52 24.99 20.25
CA GLY A 404 -8.56 23.94 19.91
C GLY A 404 -7.73 24.28 18.68
N ARG A 405 -6.50 23.74 18.64
CA ARG A 405 -5.66 23.69 17.44
C ARG A 405 -5.84 22.37 16.71
N LEU A 406 -6.22 22.42 15.43
CA LEU A 406 -6.23 21.24 14.56
C LEU A 406 -5.01 21.26 13.63
N ILE A 407 -4.20 20.21 13.65
CA ILE A 407 -3.14 19.98 12.66
C ILE A 407 -3.66 18.97 11.63
N TRP A 408 -3.71 19.38 10.37
CA TRP A 408 -4.18 18.57 9.25
C TRP A 408 -3.04 18.25 8.29
N LEU A 409 -2.67 16.97 8.20
CA LEU A 409 -1.52 16.52 7.41
C LEU A 409 -1.96 15.90 6.08
N GLY A 410 -1.84 16.68 5.00
CA GLY A 410 -2.06 16.29 3.61
C GLY A 410 -3.52 16.20 3.15
N GLY A 411 -3.67 15.84 1.87
CA GLY A 411 -4.96 15.65 1.20
C GLY A 411 -5.85 16.89 1.15
N ASP A 412 -7.08 16.66 0.68
CA ASP A 412 -8.11 17.69 0.62
C ASP A 412 -8.56 18.03 2.06
N VAL A 413 -8.67 19.31 2.41
CA VAL A 413 -9.35 19.72 3.66
C VAL A 413 -10.86 19.69 3.40
N PRO A 414 -11.67 19.07 4.29
CA PRO A 414 -13.11 19.02 4.10
C PRO A 414 -13.72 20.41 4.01
N GLY A 415 -14.72 20.61 3.13
CA GLY A 415 -15.36 21.90 2.89
C GLY A 415 -15.78 22.63 4.17
N LYS A 416 -16.38 21.92 5.13
CA LYS A 416 -16.79 22.49 6.44
C LYS A 416 -15.64 23.02 7.30
N ILE A 417 -14.45 22.41 7.24
CA ILE A 417 -13.27 22.93 7.94
C ILE A 417 -12.70 24.12 7.17
N ALA A 418 -12.75 24.06 5.85
CA ALA A 418 -12.28 25.14 5.01
C ALA A 418 -13.16 26.40 5.07
N GLU A 419 -14.45 26.26 5.35
CA GLU A 419 -15.37 27.37 5.64
C GLU A 419 -14.94 28.18 6.86
N LEU A 420 -14.16 27.61 7.79
CA LEU A 420 -13.62 28.33 8.94
C LEU A 420 -12.42 29.23 8.59
N LEU A 421 -11.91 29.15 7.35
CA LEU A 421 -10.73 29.90 6.93
C LEU A 421 -11.08 31.37 6.62
N PRO A 422 -10.27 32.34 7.08
CA PRO A 422 -10.58 33.78 6.96
C PRO A 422 -10.83 34.33 5.55
N SER A 423 -10.45 33.59 4.50
CA SER A 423 -10.57 34.01 3.09
C SER A 423 -11.53 33.17 2.25
N GLY A 424 -12.34 32.27 2.84
CA GLY A 424 -13.55 31.69 2.23
C GLY A 424 -13.42 31.04 0.84
N ARG A 425 -12.22 30.87 0.31
CA ARG A 425 -11.96 30.22 -0.96
C ARG A 425 -10.93 29.14 -0.73
N LEU A 426 -11.44 27.92 -0.58
CA LEU A 426 -10.69 26.78 -1.09
C LEU A 426 -10.33 27.09 -2.53
N PRO A 427 -9.08 26.85 -2.97
CA PRO A 427 -8.74 26.89 -4.38
C PRO A 427 -9.75 26.01 -5.11
N ASP A 428 -10.33 26.52 -6.18
CA ASP A 428 -11.31 25.76 -6.95
C ASP A 428 -10.64 24.49 -7.49
N ILE A 429 -10.92 23.36 -6.85
CA ILE A 429 -10.36 22.04 -7.15
C ILE A 429 -10.78 21.57 -8.56
N SER A 430 -11.70 22.30 -9.21
CA SER A 430 -12.23 22.03 -10.55
C SER A 430 -11.51 22.76 -11.69
N THR A 431 -10.69 23.80 -11.43
CA THR A 431 -10.00 24.56 -12.50
C THR A 431 -8.85 23.82 -13.17
N GLY A 432 -8.51 22.61 -12.71
CA GLY A 432 -7.48 21.78 -13.33
C GLY A 432 -6.08 21.96 -12.75
N ASP A 433 -5.85 22.98 -11.92
CA ASP A 433 -4.58 23.25 -11.22
C ASP A 433 -4.42 22.40 -9.96
N ARG A 434 -4.58 21.08 -10.09
CA ARG A 434 -4.19 20.16 -9.02
C ARG A 434 -2.67 20.09 -9.00
N PHE A 435 -2.04 20.59 -7.95
CA PHE A 435 -0.70 20.12 -7.64
C PHE A 435 -0.80 18.65 -7.28
N ARG A 436 -0.19 17.80 -8.10
CA ARG A 436 -0.10 16.37 -7.87
C ARG A 436 1.36 16.07 -7.66
N PHE A 437 1.67 15.55 -6.48
CA PHE A 437 2.98 14.98 -6.21
C PHE A 437 2.90 13.44 -6.14
N PRO A 438 3.81 12.71 -6.83
CA PRO A 438 4.82 13.23 -7.76
C PRO A 438 4.20 13.89 -8.99
N PHE A 439 4.93 14.85 -9.59
CA PHE A 439 4.49 15.57 -10.79
C PHE A 439 4.01 14.59 -11.86
N PRO A 440 2.85 14.81 -12.50
CA PRO A 440 2.41 13.94 -13.57
C PRO A 440 3.46 13.96 -14.68
N VAL A 441 4.10 12.81 -14.92
CA VAL A 441 5.09 12.60 -15.98
C VAL A 441 4.37 12.70 -17.33
N THR A 442 4.16 13.93 -17.83
CA THR A 442 3.71 14.16 -19.20
C THR A 442 4.87 14.24 -20.18
N ASP A 443 6.11 14.34 -19.67
CA ASP A 443 7.33 14.40 -20.46
C ASP A 443 8.51 13.80 -19.64
N PRO A 444 9.06 12.63 -20.04
CA PRO A 444 10.18 11.98 -19.35
C PRO A 444 11.45 12.83 -19.27
N ASP A 445 11.63 13.76 -20.21
CA ASP A 445 12.83 14.57 -20.37
C ASP A 445 12.74 15.92 -19.64
N ARG A 446 11.58 16.21 -19.03
CA ARG A 446 11.34 17.47 -18.32
C ARG A 446 11.61 17.29 -16.83
N HIS A 447 12.86 17.54 -16.42
CA HIS A 447 13.19 17.75 -15.03
C HIS A 447 12.40 18.97 -14.52
N VAL A 448 11.52 18.75 -13.54
CA VAL A 448 10.97 19.85 -12.75
C VAL A 448 11.83 19.94 -11.51
N GLU A 449 12.83 20.81 -11.55
CA GLU A 449 13.47 21.26 -10.32
C GLU A 449 12.38 21.85 -9.43
N ALA A 450 12.26 21.32 -8.22
CA ALA A 450 11.27 21.79 -7.28
C ALA A 450 11.85 21.73 -5.88
N GLU A 451 11.51 22.72 -5.06
CA GLU A 451 11.97 22.82 -3.68
C GLU A 451 10.80 23.19 -2.78
N PHE A 452 10.73 22.54 -1.61
CA PHE A 452 9.93 23.07 -0.52
C PHE A 452 10.74 24.09 0.27
N VAL A 453 10.18 25.27 0.49
CA VAL A 453 10.78 26.33 1.29
C VAL A 453 9.97 26.51 2.55
N SER A 454 10.59 26.24 3.70
CA SER A 454 10.06 26.59 5.01
C SER A 454 10.11 28.10 5.18
N LEU A 455 8.97 28.72 5.45
CA LEU A 455 8.89 30.17 5.65
C LEU A 455 9.21 30.60 7.09
N ALA A 456 9.28 29.64 8.02
CA ALA A 456 9.65 29.92 9.40
C ALA A 456 11.16 30.22 9.53
N ASP A 457 12.00 29.55 8.75
CA ASP A 457 13.46 29.60 8.89
C ASP A 457 14.21 29.68 7.55
N GLY A 458 13.50 29.75 6.42
CA GLY A 458 14.09 29.86 5.09
C GLY A 458 14.76 28.59 4.56
N ARG A 459 14.72 27.47 5.30
CA ARG A 459 15.32 26.21 4.83
C ARG A 459 14.63 25.70 3.58
N ARG A 460 15.44 25.19 2.66
CA ARG A 460 15.02 24.68 1.35
C ARG A 460 15.26 23.17 1.33
N PHE A 461 14.25 22.43 0.89
CA PHE A 461 14.27 20.98 0.79
C PHE A 461 14.04 20.60 -0.65
N PRO A 462 15.03 19.99 -1.34
CA PRO A 462 14.84 19.56 -2.71
C PRO A 462 13.75 18.50 -2.74
N VAL A 463 12.79 18.67 -3.65
CA VAL A 463 11.76 17.66 -3.85
C VAL A 463 12.40 16.49 -4.58
N PRO A 464 12.39 15.27 -4.00
CA PRO A 464 13.00 14.13 -4.64
C PRO A 464 12.31 13.86 -5.98
N ASP A 465 13.14 13.63 -6.99
CA ASP A 465 12.68 13.31 -8.33
C ASP A 465 12.21 11.85 -8.38
N LEU A 466 10.95 11.63 -8.02
CA LEU A 466 10.31 10.31 -7.96
C LEU A 466 9.75 9.87 -9.32
N ARG A 467 10.44 10.17 -10.44
CA ARG A 467 10.11 9.76 -11.84
C ARG A 467 10.12 8.24 -12.09
N LEU A 468 9.90 7.40 -11.09
CA LEU A 468 9.79 5.97 -11.27
C LEU A 468 8.50 5.64 -12.03
N LYS A 469 8.64 4.98 -13.18
CA LYS A 469 7.51 4.41 -13.97
C LYS A 469 6.59 3.50 -13.15
N SER A 470 7.05 3.00 -11.99
CA SER A 470 6.34 2.12 -11.06
C SER A 470 5.74 2.84 -9.84
N PHE A 471 5.91 4.16 -9.70
CA PHE A 471 5.18 4.94 -8.68
C PHE A 471 3.74 5.16 -9.15
N SER A 472 2.94 4.10 -9.09
CA SER A 472 1.53 4.21 -9.46
C SER A 472 0.79 5.06 -8.44
N TRP A 473 -0.17 5.85 -8.92
CA TRP A 473 -1.27 6.54 -8.22
C TRP A 473 -1.84 5.87 -6.94
N ASN A 474 -1.55 4.59 -6.71
CA ASN A 474 -2.06 3.79 -5.62
C ASN A 474 -1.13 3.63 -4.41
N THR A 475 0.15 4.03 -4.42
CA THR A 475 1.10 3.60 -3.37
C THR A 475 1.28 4.54 -2.19
N PHE A 476 1.32 5.86 -2.35
CA PHE A 476 1.15 6.81 -1.22
C PHE A 476 0.10 7.92 -1.47
N GLY A 477 -0.58 7.83 -2.62
CA GLY A 477 -1.58 8.80 -3.04
C GLY A 477 -0.95 10.03 -3.71
N GLU A 478 -1.76 10.71 -4.52
CA GLU A 478 -1.43 12.07 -4.97
C GLU A 478 -1.40 12.95 -3.70
N CYS A 479 -0.32 13.71 -3.41
CA CYS A 479 -0.54 14.87 -2.53
C CYS A 479 -1.43 15.81 -3.32
N ARG A 480 -2.71 15.86 -2.95
CA ARG A 480 -3.52 17.05 -3.19
C ARG A 480 -3.18 17.98 -2.06
N CYS A 481 -2.34 18.94 -2.35
CA CYS A 481 -2.00 19.96 -1.39
C CYS A 481 -2.90 21.18 -1.67
N LEU A 482 -3.42 21.83 -0.63
CA LEU A 482 -4.08 23.13 -0.80
C LEU A 482 -3.03 24.13 -1.33
N LEU A 483 -3.34 24.76 -2.46
CA LEU A 483 -2.51 25.81 -3.05
C LEU A 483 -3.07 27.17 -2.67
N PHE A 484 -2.36 27.97 -1.91
CA PHE A 484 -2.81 29.34 -1.67
C PHE A 484 -2.25 30.23 -2.79
N ASP A 485 -3.14 30.89 -3.54
CA ASP A 485 -2.78 31.61 -4.76
C ASP A 485 -1.89 32.81 -4.51
N GLU A 486 -2.08 33.52 -3.39
CA GLU A 486 -1.23 34.61 -2.89
C GLU A 486 -1.64 34.86 -1.43
N VAL A 487 -0.74 34.64 -0.47
CA VAL A 487 -0.98 34.92 0.98
C VAL A 487 -0.37 36.27 1.36
N ASP A 488 -0.36 37.23 0.44
CA ASP A 488 -0.01 38.61 0.79
C ASP A 488 -1.23 39.26 1.44
N GLY A 489 -1.45 38.96 2.73
CA GLY A 489 -2.24 39.82 3.61
C GLY A 489 -3.70 39.42 3.86
N SER A 490 -4.14 38.19 3.57
CA SER A 490 -5.44 37.72 4.07
C SER A 490 -5.43 37.73 5.62
N PRO A 491 -6.25 38.53 6.31
CA PRO A 491 -6.19 38.66 7.77
C PRO A 491 -6.35 37.29 8.44
N GLY A 492 -5.37 36.88 9.25
CA GLY A 492 -5.43 35.64 10.03
C GLY A 492 -4.89 34.38 9.35
N THR A 493 -4.29 34.46 8.16
CA THR A 493 -3.55 33.32 7.56
C THR A 493 -2.05 33.64 7.47
N THR A 494 -1.22 32.77 8.04
CA THR A 494 0.24 32.83 7.99
C THR A 494 0.77 31.67 7.16
N PRO A 495 1.43 31.92 6.01
CA PRO A 495 1.97 30.85 5.19
C PRO A 495 3.16 30.20 5.92
N LEU A 496 3.25 28.87 5.86
CA LEU A 496 4.28 28.09 6.54
C LEU A 496 5.29 27.46 5.58
N MET A 497 4.82 27.03 4.41
CA MET A 497 5.65 26.39 3.40
C MET A 497 5.27 26.82 2.00
N ARG A 498 6.27 27.05 1.15
CA ARG A 498 6.12 27.21 -0.29
C ARG A 498 6.68 26.01 -1.02
N LEU A 499 6.11 25.72 -2.17
CA LEU A 499 6.72 24.93 -3.21
C LEU A 499 7.18 25.89 -4.30
N GLU A 500 8.46 25.89 -4.58
CA GLU A 500 9.08 26.66 -5.65
C GLU A 500 9.46 25.73 -6.79
N THR A 501 9.15 26.16 -8.01
CA THR A 501 9.58 25.56 -9.27
C THR A 501 10.13 26.66 -10.17
N PRO A 502 10.86 26.35 -11.26
CA PRO A 502 11.30 27.35 -12.23
C PRO A 502 10.19 28.22 -12.83
N ARG A 503 8.92 27.81 -12.70
CA ARG A 503 7.76 28.49 -13.32
C ARG A 503 6.77 29.06 -12.33
N SER A 504 6.85 28.70 -11.06
CA SER A 504 5.84 29.11 -10.07
C SER A 504 6.38 28.98 -8.64
N SER A 505 5.87 29.83 -7.76
CA SER A 505 5.99 29.69 -6.31
C SER A 505 4.57 29.63 -5.75
N ARG A 506 4.24 28.57 -5.01
CA ARG A 506 2.90 28.34 -4.46
C ARG A 506 2.99 28.00 -2.98
N VAL A 507 2.13 28.58 -2.14
CA VAL A 507 2.05 28.17 -0.72
C VAL A 507 1.33 26.83 -0.64
N VAL A 508 1.93 25.88 0.08
CA VAL A 508 1.43 24.49 0.23
C VAL A 508 1.17 24.11 1.69
N GLY A 509 1.54 24.98 2.64
CA GLY A 509 1.25 24.84 4.07
C GLY A 509 0.95 26.19 4.69
N ALA A 510 0.01 26.24 5.62
CA ALA A 510 -0.45 27.49 6.24
C ALA A 510 -0.98 27.26 7.66
N HIS A 511 -0.84 28.29 8.49
CA HIS A 511 -1.51 28.44 9.78
C HIS A 511 -2.64 29.45 9.62
N CYS A 512 -3.85 29.04 9.97
CA CYS A 512 -5.05 29.83 9.80
C CYS A 512 -5.73 30.00 11.15
N LYS A 513 -5.83 31.24 11.64
CA LYS A 513 -6.57 31.57 12.86
C LYS A 513 -8.07 31.60 12.59
N THR A 514 -8.85 30.94 13.42
CA THR A 514 -10.31 30.74 13.23
C THR A 514 -11.07 31.23 14.46
N GLY A 515 -11.12 32.54 14.66
CA GLY A 515 -11.75 33.14 15.84
C GLY A 515 -11.03 32.74 17.14
N LYS A 516 -11.56 31.72 17.85
CA LYS A 516 -11.00 31.22 19.12
C LYS A 516 -9.87 30.20 18.95
N GLY A 517 -9.92 29.37 17.90
CA GLY A 517 -8.95 28.30 17.65
C GLY A 517 -8.07 28.57 16.42
N ASP A 518 -7.38 27.53 15.95
CA ASP A 518 -6.62 27.59 14.71
C ASP A 518 -6.54 26.25 13.96
N LEU A 519 -6.25 26.34 12.66
CA LEU A 519 -5.96 25.23 11.77
C LEU A 519 -4.51 25.36 11.27
N VAL A 520 -3.72 24.32 11.42
CA VAL A 520 -2.40 24.19 10.81
C VAL A 520 -2.49 23.14 9.72
N TYR A 521 -2.37 23.57 8.46
CA TYR A 521 -2.30 22.66 7.32
C TYR A 521 -0.85 22.47 6.88
N LEU A 522 -0.40 21.22 6.82
CA LEU A 522 0.90 20.85 6.28
C LEU A 522 0.73 19.69 5.30
N PRO A 523 1.53 19.61 4.23
CA PRO A 523 1.51 18.45 3.34
C PRO A 523 2.00 17.17 4.03
N TRP A 524 1.45 16.00 3.68
CA TRP A 524 1.82 14.73 4.35
C TRP A 524 3.28 14.29 4.13
N PHE A 525 3.94 14.72 3.05
CA PHE A 525 5.36 14.38 2.84
C PHE A 525 6.29 15.05 3.88
N THR A 526 5.83 16.09 4.58
CA THR A 526 6.60 16.75 5.65
C THR A 526 6.87 15.80 6.82
N ILE A 527 6.03 14.78 7.00
CA ILE A 527 6.20 13.77 8.04
C ILE A 527 6.77 12.46 7.50
N CYS A 528 7.16 12.41 6.22
CA CYS A 528 7.72 11.21 5.62
C CYS A 528 9.24 11.22 5.75
N PRO A 529 9.81 10.34 6.57
CA PRO A 529 11.25 10.37 6.82
C PRO A 529 12.04 10.10 5.54
N TYR A 530 13.21 10.72 5.44
CA TYR A 530 14.18 10.61 4.34
C TYR A 530 13.72 11.21 3.00
N MET A 531 12.47 11.68 2.89
CA MET A 531 11.95 12.27 1.66
C MET A 531 12.50 13.68 1.42
N LEU A 532 12.58 14.48 2.48
CA LEU A 532 13.05 15.86 2.43
C LEU A 532 14.42 16.07 3.09
N SER A 533 14.87 15.11 3.91
CA SER A 533 16.17 15.18 4.56
C SER A 533 17.30 14.74 3.61
N ASP A 534 18.53 15.02 4.00
CA ASP A 534 19.75 14.44 3.44
C ASP A 534 20.17 13.15 4.18
N GLU A 535 19.40 12.72 5.20
CA GLU A 535 19.63 11.43 5.84
C GLU A 535 19.44 10.31 4.80
N ARG A 536 20.45 9.45 4.69
CA ARG A 536 20.42 8.30 3.77
C ARG A 536 20.62 6.97 4.48
N VAL A 537 20.52 6.92 5.80
CA VAL A 537 20.70 5.68 6.57
C VAL A 537 19.53 5.49 7.50
N MET A 538 18.76 4.43 7.25
CA MET A 538 17.62 4.04 8.06
C MET A 538 18.02 2.99 9.09
N ALA A 539 17.71 3.27 10.36
CA ALA A 539 18.02 2.38 11.47
C ALA A 539 17.14 1.12 11.51
N SER A 540 15.89 1.21 11.05
CA SER A 540 14.94 0.09 11.00
C SER A 540 13.89 0.31 9.90
N LEU A 541 13.59 -0.75 9.14
CA LEU A 541 12.51 -0.88 8.16
C LEU A 541 11.12 -0.70 8.79
N VAL A 542 10.97 -1.11 10.05
CA VAL A 542 9.69 -1.19 10.76
C VAL A 542 9.57 -0.17 11.90
N GLY A 543 10.70 0.37 12.31
CA GLY A 543 10.85 1.44 13.31
C GLY A 543 10.87 2.85 12.71
N LEU A 544 10.33 3.06 11.50
CA LEU A 544 10.26 4.38 10.89
C LEU A 544 9.62 5.41 11.84
N GLU A 545 10.28 6.56 11.96
CA GLU A 545 9.90 7.69 12.82
C GLU A 545 10.28 9.01 12.12
N LEU A 546 9.85 10.15 12.67
CA LEU A 546 10.18 11.47 12.10
C LEU A 546 11.69 11.69 12.04
N ASP A 547 12.20 12.08 10.86
CA ASP A 547 13.57 12.57 10.69
C ASP A 547 13.70 14.02 11.18
N PHE A 548 14.90 14.62 11.08
CA PHE A 548 15.11 15.99 11.56
C PHE A 548 14.22 17.03 10.84
N VAL A 549 13.84 16.79 9.57
CA VAL A 549 13.00 17.70 8.81
C VAL A 549 11.57 17.63 9.31
N GLY A 550 11.01 16.42 9.42
CA GLY A 550 9.67 16.22 9.94
C GLY A 550 9.52 16.69 11.39
N LYS A 551 10.55 16.49 12.22
CA LYS A 551 10.60 17.06 13.57
C LYS A 551 10.56 18.58 13.54
N GLY A 552 11.42 19.20 12.74
CA GLY A 552 11.54 20.65 12.63
C GLY A 552 10.29 21.34 12.07
N ILE A 553 9.52 20.67 11.22
CA ILE A 553 8.31 21.21 10.61
C ILE A 553 7.08 20.96 11.49
N LEU A 554 6.88 19.73 11.98
CA LEU A 554 5.65 19.35 12.66
C LEU A 554 5.63 19.73 14.14
N LEU A 555 6.68 19.35 14.88
CA LEU A 555 6.66 19.39 16.34
C LEU A 555 6.52 20.79 16.96
N PRO A 556 6.99 21.89 16.34
CA PRO A 556 6.70 23.24 16.84
C PRO A 556 5.20 23.52 17.01
N TRP A 557 4.35 22.88 16.21
CA TRP A 557 2.89 23.04 16.29
C TRP A 557 2.23 22.15 17.34
N CYS A 558 2.92 21.10 17.77
CA CYS A 558 2.50 20.18 18.84
C CYS A 558 2.78 20.72 20.25
N SER A 559 3.55 21.82 20.36
CA SER A 559 3.78 22.53 21.62
C SER A 559 2.51 23.21 22.12
N THR A 560 2.17 22.95 23.39
CA THR A 560 1.05 23.56 24.11
C THR A 560 1.44 24.86 24.82
N THR A 561 2.74 25.16 24.89
CA THR A 561 3.22 26.49 25.27
C THR A 561 3.12 27.40 24.06
N SER A 562 2.09 28.23 24.04
CA SER A 562 2.02 29.45 23.23
C SER A 562 3.26 30.31 23.49
N GLY A 563 4.26 30.19 22.63
CA GLY A 563 5.50 30.94 22.70
C GLY A 563 6.13 31.02 21.31
N ILE A 564 5.42 31.61 20.35
CA ILE A 564 6.10 32.21 19.20
C ILE A 564 6.82 33.43 19.77
N GLY A 565 8.03 33.22 20.28
CA GLY A 565 9.00 34.29 20.40
C GLY A 565 9.24 34.79 18.99
N GLY A 566 8.68 35.96 18.66
CA GLY A 566 9.18 36.73 17.55
C GLY A 566 10.68 36.98 17.76
N PRO A 567 11.46 37.19 16.70
CA PRO A 567 12.83 37.63 16.86
C PRO A 567 12.78 38.98 17.58
N GLU A 568 13.08 38.99 18.88
CA GLU A 568 13.39 40.23 19.59
C GLU A 568 14.63 40.82 18.91
N GLY A 569 14.44 41.99 18.31
CA GLY A 569 15.54 42.84 17.92
C GLY A 569 16.38 43.16 19.15
N GLY A 570 17.60 42.65 19.19
CA GLY A 570 18.67 43.14 20.04
C GLY A 570 19.60 44.00 19.19
N GLY A 571 19.77 45.27 19.58
CA GLY A 571 20.62 46.26 18.93
C GLY A 571 22.10 46.13 19.24
#